data_AF-X1HKQ1-F1
#
_entry.id   AF-X1HKQ1-F1
#
_cell.length_a   1.000
_cell.length_b   1.000
_cell.length_c   1.000
_cell.angle_alpha   90.00
_cell.angle_beta   90.00
_cell.angle_gamma   90.00
#
_symmetry.space_group_name_H-M   'P 1'
#
loop_
_entity.id
_entity.type
_entity.pdbx_description
1 polymer ?
#
loop_
_entity_poly.entity_id
_entity_poly.type
_entity_poly.pdbx_seq_one_letter_code
_entity_poly.pdbx_strand_id
1 'polypeptide(L)'
;MTKEETRLVSFLKDLMRRRKRSPSQLAADLGVSRATVSRWLSGKNVPNCRSCLMLAEYSGIALGKVLSIAGHLPGLTKAGPSEWPTFREYARQKYPVELDDDLITLIEDLIERQRAKRCT
;
A
#
# COMPACT_ATOMS: atom_id res chain seq x y z
N MET A 1 3.39 -17.25 -5.69
CA MET A 1 2.32 -16.26 -5.88
C MET A 1 2.35 -15.32 -4.70
N THR A 2 2.55 -14.04 -4.96
CA THR A 2 2.52 -13.00 -3.92
C THR A 2 1.05 -12.72 -3.52
N LYS A 3 0.83 -12.19 -2.30
CA LYS A 3 -0.53 -11.93 -1.79
C LYS A 3 -1.24 -10.84 -2.61
N GLU A 4 -0.45 -9.93 -3.15
CA GLU A 4 -0.81 -8.79 -4.00
C GLU A 4 -1.36 -9.26 -5.36
N GLU A 5 -0.68 -10.20 -6.02
CA GLU A 5 -1.15 -10.82 -7.28
C GLU A 5 -2.57 -11.40 -7.12
N THR A 6 -2.81 -12.09 -6.00
CA THR A 6 -4.09 -12.74 -5.73
C THR A 6 -5.22 -11.72 -5.53
N ARG A 7 -4.92 -10.59 -4.85
CA ARG A 7 -5.87 -9.48 -4.65
C ARG A 7 -6.25 -8.79 -5.95
N LEU A 8 -5.27 -8.53 -6.81
CA LEU A 8 -5.49 -7.93 -8.12
C LEU A 8 -6.36 -8.82 -9.01
N VAL A 9 -6.08 -10.12 -9.08
CA VAL A 9 -6.88 -11.07 -9.88
C VAL A 9 -8.32 -11.11 -9.39
N SER A 10 -8.54 -11.18 -8.08
CA SER A 10 -9.89 -11.15 -7.50
C SER A 10 -10.60 -9.84 -7.81
N PHE A 11 -9.91 -8.70 -7.69
CA PHE A 11 -10.44 -7.38 -8.02
C PHE A 11 -10.92 -7.29 -9.48
N LEU A 12 -10.10 -7.75 -10.43
CA LEU A 12 -10.45 -7.72 -11.85
C LEU A 12 -11.64 -8.63 -12.18
N LYS A 13 -11.70 -9.83 -11.58
CA LYS A 13 -12.83 -10.74 -11.74
C LYS A 13 -14.13 -10.14 -11.22
N ASP A 14 -14.07 -9.47 -10.06
CA ASP A 14 -15.22 -8.79 -9.49
C ASP A 14 -15.68 -7.60 -10.33
N LEU A 15 -14.74 -6.80 -10.84
CA LEU A 15 -15.01 -5.68 -11.73
C LEU A 15 -15.72 -6.14 -13.01
N MET A 16 -15.20 -7.20 -13.65
CA MET A 16 -15.80 -7.81 -14.83
C MET A 16 -17.21 -8.34 -14.57
N ARG A 17 -17.43 -9.01 -13.42
CA ARG A 17 -18.74 -9.53 -13.02
C ARG A 17 -19.76 -8.40 -12.84
N ARG A 18 -19.38 -7.34 -12.13
CA ARG A 18 -20.25 -6.17 -11.88
C ARG A 18 -20.64 -5.44 -13.17
N ARG A 19 -19.71 -5.32 -14.11
CA ARG A 19 -19.91 -4.63 -15.39
C ARG A 19 -20.42 -5.55 -16.52
N LYS A 20 -20.59 -6.85 -16.26
CA LYS A 20 -20.95 -7.89 -17.25
C LYS A 20 -20.04 -7.86 -18.48
N ARG A 21 -18.73 -7.73 -18.28
CA ARG A 21 -17.73 -7.68 -19.35
C ARG A 21 -16.87 -8.94 -19.42
N SER A 22 -16.52 -9.34 -20.63
CA SER A 22 -15.50 -10.36 -20.88
C SER A 22 -14.08 -9.76 -20.79
N PRO A 23 -13.02 -10.59 -20.65
CA PRO A 23 -11.64 -10.09 -20.62
C PRO A 23 -11.27 -9.26 -21.87
N SER A 24 -11.78 -9.65 -23.03
CA SER A 24 -11.52 -8.94 -24.29
C SER A 24 -12.24 -7.59 -24.34
N GLN A 25 -13.47 -7.53 -23.81
CA GLN A 25 -14.21 -6.27 -23.72
C GLN A 25 -13.57 -5.33 -22.70
N LEU A 26 -13.13 -5.84 -21.55
CA LEU A 26 -12.38 -5.04 -20.57
C LEU A 26 -11.09 -4.48 -21.19
N ALA A 27 -10.38 -5.28 -21.98
CA ALA A 27 -9.18 -4.82 -22.67
C ALA A 27 -9.48 -3.67 -23.65
N ALA A 28 -10.58 -3.79 -24.42
CA ALA A 28 -11.04 -2.74 -25.32
C ALA A 28 -11.47 -1.47 -24.55
N ASP A 29 -12.24 -1.62 -23.48
CA ASP A 29 -12.70 -0.50 -22.62
C ASP A 29 -11.51 0.26 -22.00
N LEU A 30 -10.41 -0.43 -21.67
CA LEU A 30 -9.20 0.15 -21.07
C LEU A 30 -8.15 0.60 -22.10
N GLY A 31 -8.36 0.35 -23.40
CA GLY A 31 -7.39 0.66 -24.44
C GLY A 31 -6.08 -0.15 -24.36
N VAL A 32 -6.13 -1.38 -23.84
CA VAL A 32 -4.97 -2.28 -23.71
C VAL A 32 -5.15 -3.56 -24.51
N SER A 33 -4.06 -4.28 -24.79
CA SER A 33 -4.16 -5.56 -25.49
C SER A 33 -4.87 -6.63 -24.64
N ARG A 34 -5.61 -7.54 -25.29
CA ARG A 34 -6.19 -8.73 -24.63
C ARG A 34 -5.13 -9.56 -23.90
N ALA A 35 -3.93 -9.68 -24.48
CA ALA A 35 -2.82 -10.41 -23.88
C ALA A 35 -2.39 -9.76 -22.55
N THR A 36 -2.40 -8.43 -22.45
CA THR A 36 -2.12 -7.70 -21.22
C THR A 36 -3.10 -8.06 -20.11
N VAL A 37 -4.40 -7.98 -20.37
CA VAL A 37 -5.44 -8.35 -19.39
C VAL A 37 -5.34 -9.82 -18.99
N SER A 38 -5.04 -10.72 -19.94
CA SER A 38 -4.84 -12.13 -19.65
C SER A 38 -3.65 -12.39 -18.72
N ARG A 39 -2.55 -11.62 -18.86
CA ARG A 39 -1.39 -11.73 -17.97
C ARG A 39 -1.73 -11.21 -16.56
N TRP A 40 -2.52 -10.15 -16.45
CA TRP A 40 -3.00 -9.66 -15.15
C TRP A 40 -3.91 -10.69 -14.46
N LEU A 41 -4.87 -11.28 -15.18
CA LEU A 41 -5.80 -12.28 -14.64
C LEU A 41 -5.13 -13.60 -14.24
N SER A 42 -3.97 -13.91 -14.83
CA SER A 42 -3.16 -15.08 -14.45
C SER A 42 -2.13 -14.75 -13.37
N GLY A 43 -2.05 -13.50 -12.91
CA GLY A 43 -1.05 -13.05 -11.92
C GLY A 43 0.38 -13.02 -12.45
N LYS A 44 0.62 -13.25 -13.74
CA LYS A 44 1.96 -13.26 -14.35
C LYS A 44 2.56 -11.85 -14.51
N ASN A 45 1.72 -10.82 -14.45
CA ASN A 45 2.12 -9.44 -14.65
C ASN A 45 1.21 -8.50 -13.84
N VAL A 46 1.75 -7.35 -13.44
CA VAL A 46 1.04 -6.33 -12.68
C VAL A 46 0.85 -5.08 -13.56
N PRO A 47 -0.35 -4.46 -13.59
CA PRO A 47 -0.59 -3.22 -14.32
C PRO A 47 0.33 -2.11 -13.83
N ASN A 48 0.95 -1.35 -14.73
CA ASN A 48 1.72 -0.16 -14.37
C ASN A 48 0.82 0.98 -13.84
N CYS A 49 1.41 2.07 -13.37
CA CYS A 49 0.67 3.21 -12.81
C CYS A 49 -0.37 3.79 -13.79
N ARG A 50 -0.05 3.88 -15.09
CA ARG A 50 -0.99 4.34 -16.12
C ARG A 50 -2.19 3.42 -16.26
N SER A 51 -1.95 2.10 -16.27
CA SER A 51 -3.02 1.10 -16.32
C SER A 51 -3.87 1.10 -15.05
N CYS A 52 -3.25 1.37 -13.89
CA CYS A 52 -3.97 1.55 -12.63
C CYS A 52 -4.88 2.79 -12.66
N LEU A 53 -4.46 3.89 -13.29
CA LEU A 53 -5.31 5.06 -13.53
C LEU A 53 -6.52 4.71 -14.39
N MET A 54 -6.31 4.05 -15.53
CA MET A 54 -7.42 3.61 -16.39
C MET A 54 -8.40 2.69 -15.62
N LEU A 55 -7.87 1.77 -14.82
CA LEU A 55 -8.68 0.90 -13.96
C LEU A 55 -9.45 1.69 -12.89
N ALA A 56 -8.85 2.72 -12.30
CA ALA A 56 -9.48 3.58 -11.31
C ALA A 56 -10.66 4.36 -11.92
N GLU A 57 -10.44 5.00 -13.07
CA GLU A 57 -11.47 5.73 -13.81
C GLU A 57 -12.61 4.80 -14.25
N TYR A 58 -12.28 3.64 -14.81
CA TYR A 58 -13.26 2.66 -15.27
C TYR A 58 -14.07 2.01 -14.13
N SER A 59 -13.41 1.72 -13.00
CA SER A 59 -14.06 1.11 -11.85
C SER A 59 -14.80 2.10 -10.94
N GLY A 60 -14.51 3.40 -11.05
CA GLY A 60 -15.01 4.43 -10.14
C GLY A 60 -14.37 4.36 -8.74
N ILE A 61 -13.21 3.74 -8.61
CA ILE A 61 -12.48 3.59 -7.34
C ILE A 61 -11.30 4.56 -7.32
N ALA A 62 -11.00 5.13 -6.15
CA ALA A 62 -9.85 6.01 -5.98
C ALA A 62 -8.54 5.35 -6.44
N LEU A 63 -7.73 6.08 -7.20
CA LEU A 63 -6.45 5.61 -7.75
C LEU A 63 -5.54 4.97 -6.70
N GLY A 64 -5.41 5.59 -5.52
CA GLY A 64 -4.58 5.07 -4.44
C GLY A 64 -4.99 3.66 -4.00
N LYS A 65 -6.29 3.35 -4.00
CA LYS A 65 -6.78 2.01 -3.65
C LYS A 65 -6.44 0.99 -4.74
N VAL A 66 -6.54 1.37 -6.02
CA VAL A 66 -6.15 0.50 -7.15
C VAL A 66 -4.64 0.24 -7.13
N LEU A 67 -3.82 1.28 -6.90
CA LEU A 67 -2.37 1.14 -6.75
C LEU A 67 -1.99 0.23 -5.59
N SER A 68 -2.71 0.33 -4.47
CA SER A 68 -2.49 -0.56 -3.32
C SER A 68 -2.86 -2.01 -3.63
N ILE A 69 -3.98 -2.25 -4.33
CA ILE A 69 -4.37 -3.59 -4.80
C ILE A 69 -3.34 -4.18 -5.76
N ALA A 70 -2.79 -3.36 -6.66
CA ALA A 70 -1.74 -3.76 -7.60
C ALA A 70 -0.36 -3.95 -6.94
N GLY A 71 -0.18 -3.55 -5.67
CA GLY A 71 1.09 -3.68 -4.95
C GLY A 71 2.09 -2.54 -5.17
N HIS A 72 1.71 -1.47 -5.90
CA HIS A 72 2.56 -0.29 -6.08
C HIS A 72 2.65 0.60 -4.83
N LEU A 73 1.66 0.49 -3.95
CA LEU A 73 1.57 1.32 -2.76
C LEU A 73 1.22 0.46 -1.54
N PRO A 74 2.21 -0.26 -0.97
CA PRO A 74 2.03 -0.96 0.30
C PRO A 74 1.92 0.10 1.40
N GLY A 75 0.70 0.37 1.87
CA GLY A 75 0.51 1.32 2.98
C GLY A 75 -0.82 2.04 3.03
N LEU A 76 -1.54 2.23 1.92
CA LEU A 76 -2.82 2.98 1.95
C LEU A 76 -3.94 2.26 2.74
N THR A 77 -3.77 0.96 3.03
CA THR A 77 -4.68 0.18 3.87
C THR A 77 -4.22 0.04 5.31
N LYS A 78 -3.05 0.59 5.70
CA LYS A 78 -2.70 0.74 7.12
C LYS A 78 -3.35 2.03 7.60
N ALA A 79 -4.56 1.90 8.15
CA ALA A 79 -5.11 2.86 9.10
C ALA A 79 -4.33 2.78 10.44
N GLY A 80 -3.02 2.90 10.38
CA GLY A 80 -2.15 3.03 11.54
C GLY A 80 -1.16 4.16 11.27
N PRO A 81 -0.75 4.92 12.29
CA PRO A 81 0.32 5.88 12.15
C PRO A 81 1.55 5.17 11.56
N SER A 82 2.32 5.90 10.74
CA SER A 82 3.67 5.58 10.29
C SER A 82 4.32 4.50 11.17
N GLU A 83 4.81 3.39 10.60
CA GLU A 83 5.40 2.23 11.32
C GLU A 83 6.73 2.56 12.01
N TRP A 84 6.82 3.74 12.59
CA TRP A 84 7.91 4.18 13.40
C TRP A 84 7.48 3.95 14.84
N PRO A 85 8.12 3.01 15.55
CA PRO A 85 7.88 2.85 16.97
C PRO A 85 8.11 4.19 17.68
N THR A 86 7.45 4.39 18.82
CA THR A 86 7.84 5.46 19.75
C THR A 86 9.33 5.32 20.08
N PHE A 87 9.97 6.40 20.52
CA PHE A 87 11.39 6.35 20.89
C PHE A 87 11.66 5.23 21.91
N ARG A 88 10.80 5.12 22.93
CA ARG A 88 10.85 4.07 23.95
C ARG A 88 10.79 2.66 23.37
N GLU A 89 9.84 2.40 22.47
CA GLU A 89 9.70 1.09 21.81
C GLU A 89 10.93 0.76 20.94
N TYR A 90 11.44 1.76 20.20
CA TYR A 90 12.64 1.60 19.38
C TYR A 90 13.87 1.27 20.23
N ALA A 91 14.06 2.02 21.33
CA ALA A 91 15.19 1.85 22.24
C ALA A 91 15.19 0.45 22.85
N ARG A 92 14.03 -0.02 23.33
CA ARG A 92 13.87 -1.38 23.86
C ARG A 92 14.15 -2.46 22.82
N GLN A 93 13.72 -2.26 21.57
CA GLN A 93 13.94 -3.24 20.51
C GLN A 93 15.41 -3.33 20.11
N LYS A 94 16.10 -2.19 19.99
CA LYS A 94 17.46 -2.13 19.42
C LYS A 94 18.57 -2.22 20.47
N TYR A 95 18.31 -1.76 21.69
CA TYR A 95 19.29 -1.68 22.77
C TYR A 95 18.74 -2.30 24.08
N PRO A 96 18.29 -3.56 24.09
CA PRO A 96 17.62 -4.17 25.24
C PRO A 96 18.51 -4.32 26.49
N VAL A 97 19.84 -4.24 26.34
CA VAL A 97 20.81 -4.43 27.43
C VAL A 97 21.52 -3.12 27.82
N GLU A 98 21.67 -2.19 26.88
CA GLU A 98 22.46 -0.96 27.07
C GLU A 98 21.61 0.22 27.56
N LEU A 99 20.29 0.20 27.29
CA LEU A 99 19.37 1.25 27.69
C LEU A 99 18.30 0.66 28.63
N ASP A 100 18.44 0.95 29.93
CA ASP A 100 17.41 0.64 30.91
C ASP A 100 16.23 1.63 30.84
N ASP A 101 15.13 1.30 31.53
CA ASP A 101 13.90 2.09 31.47
C ASP A 101 14.06 3.51 32.05
N ASP A 102 14.98 3.70 33.00
CA ASP A 102 15.27 5.00 33.59
C ASP A 102 16.00 5.91 32.60
N LEU A 103 17.03 5.38 31.93
CA LEU A 103 17.78 6.09 30.91
C LEU A 103 16.94 6.40 29.68
N ILE A 104 16.07 5.47 29.26
CA ILE A 104 15.11 5.70 28.18
C ILE A 104 14.17 6.87 28.53
N THR A 105 13.66 6.90 29.77
CA THR A 105 12.78 7.98 30.24
C THR A 105 13.50 9.32 30.26
N LEU A 106 14.75 9.36 30.73
CA LEU A 106 15.57 10.57 30.73
C LEU A 106 15.79 11.13 29.31
N ILE A 107 16.07 10.26 28.34
CA ILE A 107 16.29 10.66 26.95
C ILE A 107 14.99 11.13 26.31
N GLU A 108 13.87 10.46 26.58
CA GLU A 108 12.54 10.85 26.10
C GLU A 108 12.18 12.28 26.56
N ASP A 109 12.35 12.56 27.84
CA ASP A 109 12.19 13.90 28.42
C ASP A 109 13.11 14.95 27.77
N LEU A 110 14.38 14.58 27.50
CA LEU A 110 15.34 15.48 26.87
C LEU A 110 14.94 15.84 25.44
N ILE A 111 14.44 14.86 24.67
CA ILE A 111 13.92 15.06 23.32
C ILE A 111 12.72 16.03 23.35
N GLU A 112 11.79 15.84 24.27
CA GLU A 112 10.60 16.70 24.40
C GLU A 112 10.98 18.14 24.75
N ARG A 113 11.87 18.33 25.73
CA ARG A 113 12.38 19.66 26.11
C ARG A 113 13.09 20.34 24.94
N GLN A 114 13.87 19.58 24.15
CA GLN A 114 14.57 20.14 23.00
C GLN A 114 13.63 20.53 21.87
N ARG A 115 12.53 19.79 21.67
CA ARG A 115 11.47 20.14 20.71
C ARG A 115 10.75 21.41 21.13
N ALA A 116 10.36 21.53 22.40
CA ALA A 116 9.71 22.72 22.93
C ALA A 116 10.57 23.98 22.78
N LYS A 117 11.89 23.88 23.05
CA LYS A 117 12.86 24.98 22.89
C LYS A 117 13.08 25.42 21.43
N ARG A 118 12.75 24.59 20.44
CA ARG A 118 12.91 24.91 19.01
C ARG A 118 11.66 25.57 18.39
N CYS A 119 10.57 25.68 19.15
CA CYS A 119 9.30 26.28 18.68
C CYS A 119 9.07 27.72 19.18
N THR A 120 10.06 28.32 19.84
CA THR A 120 10.12 29.75 20.25
C THR A 120 11.25 30.44 19.51
#